data_AF-A0A8J1JR72-F1
#
_entry.id   AF-A0A8J1JR72-F1
#
_cell.length_a   1.000
_cell.length_b   1.000
_cell.length_c   1.000
_cell.angle_alpha   90.00
_cell.angle_beta   90.00
_cell.angle_gamma   90.00
#
_symmetry.space_group_name_H-M   'P 1'
#
loop_
_entity.id
_entity.type
_entity.pdbx_description
1 polymer ?
#
loop_
_entity_poly.entity_id
_entity_poly.type
_entity_poly.pdbx_seq_one_letter_code
_entity_poly.pdbx_strand_id
1 'polypeptide(L)'
;MLSKPLLDLLSRKDIVETLLHEMIHAYFYVNNLQDDDDHGTRFRLYAHYIDNMSGTKIKITHDFHDEMESLKRHWWLCDGPCGMLKKQAINRTPDTKAHKRKCGGNFVKIAEPDDAPAKKRRKV
;
A
#
# COMPACT_ATOMS: atom_id res chain seq x y z
N MET A 1 -7.27 -3.43 -1.63
CA MET A 1 -6.22 -3.84 -2.60
C MET A 1 -5.29 -4.88 -1.98
N LEU A 2 -4.98 -5.96 -2.70
CA LEU A 2 -3.98 -6.96 -2.30
C LEU A 2 -2.63 -6.68 -3.00
N SER A 3 -1.54 -6.58 -2.26
CA SER A 3 -0.19 -6.49 -2.83
C SER A 3 0.68 -7.61 -2.27
N LYS A 4 1.38 -8.34 -3.14
CA LYS A 4 2.27 -9.43 -2.72
C LYS A 4 3.27 -9.01 -1.62
N PRO A 5 3.98 -7.86 -1.73
CA PRO A 5 4.90 -7.43 -0.69
C PRO A 5 4.23 -7.21 0.67
N LEU A 6 2.98 -6.73 0.70
CA LEU A 6 2.22 -6.60 1.95
C LEU A 6 1.82 -7.96 2.50
N LEU A 7 1.30 -8.84 1.64
CA LEU A 7 0.86 -10.17 2.05
C LEU A 7 1.99 -11.05 2.59
N ASP A 8 3.21 -10.90 2.07
CA ASP A 8 4.39 -11.63 2.55
C ASP A 8 4.77 -11.27 4.00
N LEU A 9 4.25 -10.14 4.54
CA LEU A 9 4.46 -9.70 5.93
C LEU A 9 3.36 -10.16 6.89
N LEU A 10 2.25 -10.70 6.37
CA LEU A 10 1.06 -10.99 7.14
C LEU A 10 1.02 -12.46 7.58
N SER A 11 0.39 -12.72 8.73
CA SER A 11 0.09 -14.09 9.13
C SER A 11 -0.92 -14.71 8.16
N ARG A 12 -0.97 -16.05 8.04
CA ARG A 12 -1.99 -16.72 7.21
C ARG A 12 -3.40 -16.26 7.58
N LYS A 13 -3.67 -16.02 8.86
CA LYS A 13 -4.96 -15.53 9.35
C LYS A 13 -5.26 -14.15 8.76
N ASP A 14 -4.32 -13.21 8.88
CA ASP A 14 -4.50 -11.84 8.36
C ASP A 14 -4.65 -11.83 6.84
N ILE A 15 -3.92 -12.71 6.12
CA ILE A 15 -4.08 -12.87 4.67
C ILE A 15 -5.50 -13.32 4.32
N VAL A 16 -6.04 -14.32 5.03
CA VAL A 16 -7.40 -14.83 4.80
C VAL A 16 -8.44 -13.74 5.12
N GLU A 17 -8.31 -13.06 6.24
CA GLU A 17 -9.23 -11.99 6.65
C GLU A 17 -9.20 -10.80 5.66
N THR A 18 -8.01 -10.43 5.17
CA THR A 18 -7.84 -9.40 4.14
C THR A 18 -8.44 -9.86 2.81
N LEU A 19 -8.22 -11.10 2.40
CA LEU A 19 -8.80 -11.62 1.17
C LEU A 19 -10.33 -11.60 1.23
N LEU A 20 -10.93 -12.03 2.35
CA LEU A 20 -12.37 -11.99 2.56
C LEU A 20 -12.92 -10.57 2.49
N HIS A 21 -12.23 -9.59 3.11
CA HIS A 21 -12.58 -8.18 3.00
C HIS A 21 -12.70 -7.73 1.53
N GLU A 22 -11.68 -8.03 0.73
CA GLU A 22 -11.64 -7.66 -0.69
C GLU A 22 -12.66 -8.43 -1.54
N MET A 23 -12.98 -9.67 -1.16
CA MET A 23 -14.03 -10.47 -1.82
C MET A 23 -15.43 -9.91 -1.57
N ILE A 24 -15.70 -9.30 -0.41
CA ILE A 24 -16.99 -8.61 -0.16
C ILE A 24 -17.13 -7.40 -1.11
N HIS A 25 -16.08 -6.58 -1.25
CA HIS A 25 -16.05 -5.49 -2.23
C HIS A 25 -16.28 -5.99 -3.66
N ALA A 26 -15.57 -7.05 -4.06
CA ALA A 26 -15.71 -7.65 -5.38
C ALA A 26 -17.13 -8.18 -5.62
N TYR A 27 -17.75 -8.79 -4.60
CA TYR A 27 -19.13 -9.25 -4.66
C TYR A 27 -20.10 -8.09 -4.86
N PHE A 28 -19.92 -6.96 -4.17
CA PHE A 28 -20.77 -5.78 -4.35
C PHE A 28 -20.63 -5.21 -5.76
N TYR A 29 -19.39 -5.09 -6.25
CA TYR A 29 -19.09 -4.61 -7.59
C TYR A 29 -19.73 -5.49 -8.68
N VAL A 30 -19.54 -6.81 -8.63
CA VAL A 30 -20.07 -7.75 -9.64
C VAL A 30 -21.60 -7.79 -9.66
N ASN A 31 -22.24 -7.63 -8.50
CA ASN A 31 -23.70 -7.67 -8.38
C ASN A 31 -24.37 -6.29 -8.45
N ASN A 32 -23.59 -5.24 -8.75
CA ASN A 32 -24.08 -3.85 -8.78
C ASN A 32 -24.84 -3.46 -7.50
N LEU A 33 -24.35 -3.93 -6.36
CA LEU A 33 -24.88 -3.58 -5.04
C LEU A 33 -24.20 -2.30 -4.57
N GLN A 34 -25.01 -1.34 -4.12
CA GLN A 34 -24.52 -0.11 -3.51
C GLN A 34 -24.69 -0.18 -1.99
N ASP A 35 -23.77 0.49 -1.29
CA ASP A 35 -23.82 0.74 0.14
C ASP A 35 -23.68 2.25 0.39
N ASP A 36 -23.90 2.69 1.62
CA ASP A 36 -23.82 4.11 1.99
C ASP A 36 -22.39 4.67 1.98
N ASP A 37 -21.40 3.83 2.22
CA ASP A 37 -19.97 4.11 2.05
C ASP A 37 -19.21 2.83 1.64
N ASP A 38 -17.88 2.91 1.46
CA ASP A 38 -17.05 1.76 1.08
C ASP A 38 -17.25 0.55 2.01
N HIS A 39 -17.55 0.75 3.29
CA HIS A 39 -17.79 -0.30 4.28
C HIS A 39 -19.08 -0.07 5.06
N GLY A 40 -20.15 0.20 4.32
CA GLY A 40 -21.44 0.59 4.83
C GLY A 40 -22.20 -0.51 5.59
N THR A 41 -23.50 -0.29 5.76
CA THR A 41 -24.35 -1.22 6.53
C THR A 41 -24.36 -2.63 5.92
N ARG A 42 -24.40 -2.74 4.60
CA ARG A 42 -24.40 -4.05 3.92
C ARG A 42 -23.04 -4.72 4.07
N PHE A 43 -21.94 -4.01 3.89
CA PHE A 43 -20.59 -4.57 4.03
C PHE A 43 -20.40 -5.19 5.41
N ARG A 44 -20.77 -4.45 6.46
CA ARG A 44 -20.69 -4.90 7.86
C ARG A 44 -21.53 -6.14 8.11
N LEU A 45 -22.72 -6.22 7.51
CA LEU A 45 -23.58 -7.39 7.61
C LEU A 45 -22.95 -8.63 6.99
N TYR A 46 -22.35 -8.51 5.79
CA TYR A 46 -21.67 -9.62 5.12
C TYR A 46 -20.40 -10.04 5.87
N ALA A 47 -19.60 -9.09 6.35
CA ALA A 47 -18.42 -9.36 7.15
C ALA A 47 -18.79 -10.15 8.43
N HIS A 48 -19.79 -9.67 9.18
CA HIS A 48 -20.27 -10.35 10.38
C HIS A 48 -20.86 -11.74 10.10
N TYR A 49 -21.58 -11.89 8.98
CA TYR A 49 -22.10 -13.19 8.56
C TYR A 49 -20.98 -14.20 8.28
N ILE A 50 -19.93 -13.79 7.57
CA ILE A 50 -18.77 -14.64 7.28
C ILE A 50 -17.99 -14.96 8.55
N ASP A 51 -17.77 -13.98 9.43
CA ASP A 51 -17.08 -14.17 10.71
C ASP A 51 -17.76 -15.22 11.57
N ASN A 52 -19.09 -15.19 11.67
CA ASN A 52 -19.85 -16.18 12.45
C ASN A 52 -19.79 -17.59 11.86
N MET A 53 -19.73 -17.74 10.54
CA MET A 53 -19.68 -19.06 9.90
C MET A 53 -18.28 -19.68 9.89
N SER A 54 -17.23 -18.86 9.84
CA SER A 54 -15.87 -19.32 9.59
C SER A 54 -14.91 -19.10 10.75
N GLY A 55 -15.34 -18.38 11.80
CA GLY A 55 -14.49 -18.03 12.95
C GLY A 55 -13.42 -16.99 12.61
N THR A 56 -13.53 -16.31 11.48
CA THR A 56 -12.67 -15.18 11.11
C THR A 56 -13.03 -13.93 11.91
N LYS A 57 -12.19 -12.90 11.80
CA LYS A 57 -12.47 -11.56 12.30
C LYS A 57 -12.10 -10.52 11.25
N ILE A 58 -12.94 -10.38 10.22
CA ILE A 58 -12.73 -9.45 9.12
C ILE A 58 -12.71 -8.01 9.66
N LYS A 59 -11.59 -7.32 9.45
CA LYS A 59 -11.47 -5.90 9.82
C LYS A 59 -12.22 -5.03 8.81
N ILE A 60 -12.92 -4.01 9.30
CA ILE A 60 -13.56 -2.99 8.46
C ILE A 60 -12.52 -1.99 7.94
N THR A 61 -11.47 -1.73 8.73
CA THR A 61 -10.40 -0.80 8.37
C THR A 61 -9.31 -1.50 7.57
N HIS A 62 -8.68 -0.73 6.68
CA HIS A 62 -7.43 -1.12 6.01
C HIS A 62 -6.22 -0.83 6.93
N ASP A 63 -6.17 -1.40 8.14
CA ASP A 63 -5.09 -1.14 9.11
C ASP A 63 -3.89 -2.03 8.87
N PHE A 64 -3.03 -1.61 7.94
CA PHE A 64 -1.69 -2.19 7.71
C PHE A 64 -0.61 -1.11 7.65
N HIS A 65 -0.71 -0.09 8.51
CA HIS A 65 0.14 1.09 8.44
C HIS A 65 1.60 0.74 8.70
N ASP A 66 1.88 -0.07 9.73
CA ASP A 66 3.24 -0.43 10.12
C ASP A 66 3.89 -1.35 9.09
N GLU A 67 3.13 -2.32 8.57
CA GLU A 67 3.57 -3.20 7.49
C GLU A 67 3.85 -2.40 6.22
N MET A 68 2.97 -1.45 5.86
CA MET A 68 3.19 -0.57 4.72
C MET A 68 4.41 0.35 4.91
N GLU A 69 4.63 0.89 6.11
CA GLU A 69 5.83 1.69 6.42
C GLU A 69 7.10 0.84 6.33
N SER A 70 7.06 -0.40 6.80
CA SER A 70 8.20 -1.34 6.71
C SER A 70 8.59 -1.64 5.25
N LEU A 71 7.61 -1.63 4.34
CA LEU A 71 7.86 -1.82 2.90
C LEU A 71 8.52 -0.61 2.25
N LYS A 72 8.42 0.60 2.83
CA LYS A 72 8.96 1.84 2.24
C LYS A 72 10.47 1.97 2.40
N ARG A 73 11.21 1.05 1.78
CA ARG A 73 12.67 0.92 1.87
C ARG A 73 13.46 1.83 0.91
N HIS A 74 12.79 2.57 0.03
CA HIS A 74 13.45 3.53 -0.86
C HIS A 74 13.20 4.96 -0.40
N TRP A 75 14.26 5.63 0.06
CA TRP A 75 14.15 6.97 0.61
C TRP A 75 14.81 7.98 -0.31
N TRP A 76 14.11 9.08 -0.52
CA TRP A 76 14.51 10.17 -1.40
C TRP A 76 14.41 11.49 -0.64
N LEU A 77 15.49 12.26 -0.63
CA LEU A 77 15.54 13.58 -0.05
C LEU A 77 15.66 14.62 -1.16
N CYS A 78 14.84 15.67 -1.10
CA CYS A 78 15.01 16.79 -2.01
C CYS A 78 16.25 17.61 -1.64
N ASP A 79 17.11 17.87 -2.62
CA ASP A 79 18.30 18.72 -2.48
C ASP A 79 18.00 20.24 -2.58
N GLY A 80 16.73 20.58 -2.84
CA GLY A 80 16.27 21.96 -2.92
C GLY A 80 15.77 22.52 -1.59
N PRO A 81 15.27 23.77 -1.58
CA PRO A 81 14.85 24.47 -0.37
C PRO A 81 13.72 23.79 0.40
N CYS A 82 12.98 22.85 -0.19
CA CYS A 82 11.89 22.19 0.50
C CYS A 82 12.34 21.06 1.45
N GLY A 83 13.56 20.52 1.30
CA GLY A 83 14.09 19.43 2.15
C GLY A 83 13.18 18.20 2.27
N MET A 84 12.27 17.98 1.32
CA MET A 84 11.20 16.99 1.47
C MET A 84 11.75 15.57 1.45
N LEU A 85 11.40 14.77 2.47
CA LEU A 85 11.66 13.34 2.53
C LEU A 85 10.48 12.56 1.92
N LYS A 86 10.76 11.67 0.98
CA LYS A 86 9.80 10.73 0.39
C LYS A 86 10.27 9.30 0.58
N LYS A 87 9.47 8.49 1.26
CA LYS A 87 9.69 7.04 1.41
C LYS A 87 8.73 6.28 0.50
N GLN A 88 9.24 5.33 -0.27
CA GLN A 88 8.47 4.53 -1.22
C GLN A 88 8.81 3.04 -1.12
N ALA A 89 7.82 2.19 -1.39
CA ALA A 89 8.02 0.74 -1.47
C ALA A 89 8.70 0.30 -2.78
N ILE A 90 8.63 1.15 -3.81
CA ILE A 90 9.22 0.88 -5.13
C ILE A 90 10.37 1.85 -5.40
N ASN A 91 11.37 1.39 -6.16
CA ASN A 91 12.52 2.20 -6.58
C ASN A 91 12.13 3.15 -7.72
N ARG A 92 11.34 4.17 -7.42
CA ARG A 92 10.88 5.17 -8.38
C ARG A 92 11.17 6.57 -7.82
N THR A 93 11.69 7.45 -8.68
CA THR A 93 11.85 8.85 -8.29
C THR A 93 10.49 9.49 -8.02
N PRO A 94 10.32 10.23 -6.91
CA PRO A 94 9.08 10.93 -6.60
C PRO A 94 8.98 12.30 -7.31
N ASP A 95 9.91 12.63 -8.20
CA ASP A 95 9.93 13.92 -8.87
C ASP A 95 8.69 14.13 -9.75
N THR A 96 8.18 15.36 -9.73
CA THR A 96 7.01 15.78 -10.51
C THR A 96 7.28 17.14 -11.13
N LYS A 97 6.68 17.41 -12.31
CA LYS A 97 6.76 18.74 -12.95
C LYS A 97 6.27 19.86 -12.03
N ALA A 98 5.31 19.58 -11.15
CA ALA A 98 4.83 20.54 -10.15
C ALA A 98 5.89 20.86 -9.10
N HIS A 99 6.53 19.84 -8.53
CA HIS A 99 7.64 20.02 -7.60
C HIS A 99 8.80 20.79 -8.25
N LYS A 100 9.22 20.38 -9.45
CA LYS A 100 10.35 21.02 -10.15
C LYS A 100 10.13 22.51 -10.39
N ARG A 101 8.91 22.93 -10.75
CA ARG A 101 8.55 24.35 -10.91
C ARG A 101 8.54 25.13 -9.60
N LYS A 102 8.08 24.52 -8.50
CA LYS A 102 7.92 25.19 -7.20
C LYS A 102 9.22 25.25 -6.39
N CYS A 103 10.02 24.19 -6.44
CA CYS A 103 11.20 24.01 -5.60
C CYS A 103 12.51 24.19 -6.38
N GLY A 104 12.56 23.79 -7.65
CA GLY A 104 13.80 23.74 -8.44
C GLY A 104 14.73 22.57 -8.11
N GLY A 105 14.63 21.99 -6.91
CA GLY A 105 15.42 20.84 -6.46
C GLY A 105 15.06 19.52 -7.15
N ASN A 106 15.93 18.53 -6.98
CA ASN A 106 15.80 17.15 -7.41
C ASN A 106 15.73 16.22 -6.20
N PHE A 107 15.14 15.04 -6.39
CA PHE A 107 15.15 14.00 -5.39
C PHE A 107 16.39 13.12 -5.52
N VAL A 108 17.23 13.15 -4.48
CA VAL A 108 18.43 12.32 -4.35
C VAL A 108 18.09 11.10 -3.50
N LYS A 109 18.51 9.90 -3.95
CA LYS A 109 18.28 8.67 -3.21
C LYS A 109 19.24 8.59 -2.02
N ILE A 110 18.70 8.36 -0.83
CA ILE A 110 19.47 8.32 0.42
C ILE A 110 19.38 6.97 1.16
N ALA A 111 18.44 6.11 0.80
CA ALA A 111 18.38 4.73 1.29
C ALA A 111 17.83 3.76 0.23
N GLU A 112 18.37 2.54 0.21
CA GLU A 112 17.86 1.41 -0.56
C GLU A 112 18.08 0.08 0.17
N PRO A 113 17.31 -0.99 -0.14
CA PRO A 113 17.55 -2.32 0.41
C PRO A 113 18.91 -2.88 0.00
N ASP A 114 19.56 -3.61 0.91
CA ASP A 114 20.88 -4.22 0.68
C ASP A 114 20.91 -5.23 -0.47
N ASP A 115 19.77 -5.91 -0.74
CA ASP A 115 19.63 -6.90 -1.81
C ASP A 115 19.40 -6.27 -3.21
N ALA A 116 19.53 -4.95 -3.35
CA ALA A 116 19.30 -4.29 -4.63
C ALA A 116 20.34 -4.77 -5.66
N PRO A 117 19.91 -5.22 -6.87
CA PRO A 117 20.85 -5.65 -7.90
C PRO A 117 21.79 -4.50 -8.23
N ALA A 118 23.09 -4.72 -8.01
CA ALA A 118 24.12 -3.72 -8.26
C ALA A 118 23.92 -3.13 -9.67
N LYS A 119 23.73 -1.80 -9.75
CA LYS A 119 23.62 -1.11 -11.04
C LYS A 119 24.90 -1.40 -11.83
N LYS A 120 24.83 -2.28 -12.83
CA LYS A 120 25.88 -2.41 -13.84
C LYS A 120 26.03 -1.04 -14.49
N ARG A 121 27.09 -0.31 -14.14
CA ARG A 121 27.51 0.90 -14.84
C ARG A 121 27.66 0.51 -16.31
N ARG A 122 26.78 1.01 -17.19
CA ARG A 122 27.04 1.01 -18.63
C ARG A 122 28.28 1.87 -18.82
N LYS A 123 29.41 1.24 -19.16
CA LYS A 123 30.56 1.96 -19.72
C LYS A 123 30.06 2.60 -21.01
N VAL A 124 30.07 3.93 -21.04
CA VAL A 124 29.99 4.72 -22.27
C VAL A 124 31.42 4.96 -22.71
#